data_AF-A0A317QLP3-F1
#
_entry.id   AF-A0A317QLP3-F1
#
_cell.length_a   1.000
_cell.length_b   1.000
_cell.length_c   1.000
_cell.angle_alpha   90.00
_cell.angle_beta   90.00
_cell.angle_gamma   90.00
#
_symmetry.space_group_name_H-M   'P 1'
#
loop_
_entity.id
_entity.type
_entity.pdbx_description
1 polymer ?
#
loop_
_entity_poly.entity_id
_entity_poly.type
_entity_poly.pdbx_seq_one_letter_code
_entity_poly.pdbx_strand_id
1 'polypeptide(L)'
;MSACRVRGPRAYGQLASPLLLRTQHTGCVRDLNEAAERQQRVFDRAVAREREAIAAHERAATFHDATGEVLAQAALGELNPERSAGMARRAANERRLADTARERARTARARLAAEGVTVEE
;
A
#
# COMPACT_ATOMS: atom_id res chain seq x y z
N MET A 1 -24.91 -14.23 -1.43
CA MET A 1 -25.93 -13.61 -0.56
C MET A 1 -26.91 -14.71 -0.15
N SER A 2 -26.76 -15.29 1.05
CA SER A 2 -27.67 -16.33 1.54
C SER A 2 -28.35 -15.85 2.80
N ALA A 3 -29.67 -15.65 2.69
CA ALA A 3 -30.52 -15.06 3.70
C ALA A 3 -30.73 -15.99 4.91
N CYS A 4 -30.57 -15.46 6.11
CA CYS A 4 -31.09 -16.07 7.34
C CYS A 4 -32.62 -16.07 7.29
N ARG A 5 -33.23 -17.19 6.89
CA ARG A 5 -34.67 -17.42 7.04
C ARG A 5 -34.99 -17.73 8.50
N VAL A 6 -35.64 -16.80 9.18
CA VAL A 6 -36.29 -17.02 10.47
C VAL A 6 -37.55 -17.85 10.23
N ARG A 7 -37.48 -19.16 10.47
CA ARG A 7 -38.64 -20.06 10.55
C ARG A 7 -38.88 -20.36 12.02
N GLY A 8 -39.91 -19.78 12.62
CA GLY A 8 -40.32 -20.11 13.98
C GLY A 8 -40.92 -21.53 14.05
N PRO A 9 -40.80 -22.20 15.21
CA PRO A 9 -41.75 -23.24 15.58
C PRO A 9 -42.48 -22.94 16.90
N ARG A 10 -43.71 -23.45 16.94
CA ARG A 10 -44.65 -23.48 18.06
C ARG A 10 -44.04 -24.09 19.33
N ALA A 11 -44.46 -23.54 20.46
CA ALA A 11 -44.12 -23.96 21.82
C ALA A 11 -44.52 -25.42 22.11
N TYR A 12 -43.63 -26.17 22.77
CA TYR A 12 -43.90 -27.12 23.85
C TYR A 12 -42.58 -27.49 24.55
N GLY A 13 -42.57 -27.49 25.89
CA GLY A 13 -41.63 -28.29 26.69
C GLY A 13 -40.31 -27.64 27.13
N GLN A 14 -40.34 -27.03 28.31
CA GLN A 14 -39.32 -27.06 29.38
C GLN A 14 -37.81 -27.22 29.02
N LEU A 15 -37.04 -26.22 29.52
CA LEU A 15 -35.58 -26.17 29.70
C LEU A 15 -34.73 -25.89 28.45
N ALA A 16 -35.00 -24.78 27.77
CA ALA A 16 -33.96 -24.11 27.00
C ALA A 16 -32.90 -23.57 27.98
N SER A 17 -31.86 -24.37 28.22
CA SER A 17 -30.71 -23.97 29.03
C SER A 17 -30.16 -22.63 28.53
N PRO A 18 -30.05 -21.59 29.38
CA PRO A 18 -29.47 -20.29 28.98
C PRO A 18 -28.00 -20.41 28.49
N LEU A 19 -27.37 -21.57 28.70
CA LEU A 19 -26.03 -21.89 28.22
C LEU A 19 -25.97 -22.15 26.70
N LEU A 20 -27.03 -22.65 26.05
CA LEU A 20 -27.00 -22.97 24.61
C LEU A 20 -27.29 -21.77 23.71
N LEU A 21 -28.05 -20.78 24.20
CA LEU A 21 -28.21 -19.51 23.50
C LEU A 21 -26.95 -18.64 23.62
N ARG A 22 -26.29 -18.71 24.79
CA ARG A 22 -25.03 -18.00 25.05
C ARG A 22 -23.88 -18.54 24.21
N THR A 23 -23.77 -19.86 24.01
CA THR A 23 -22.73 -20.47 23.17
C THR A 23 -22.86 -20.13 21.69
N GLN A 24 -24.09 -20.07 21.15
CA GLN A 24 -24.34 -19.68 19.76
C GLN A 24 -24.06 -18.19 19.52
N HIS A 25 -24.40 -17.33 20.48
CA HIS A 25 -24.08 -15.91 20.42
C HIS A 25 -22.56 -15.66 20.56
N THR A 26 -21.87 -16.41 21.42
CA THR A 26 -20.40 -16.33 21.54
C THR A 26 -19.68 -16.93 20.33
N GLY A 27 -20.23 -17.98 19.70
CA GLY A 27 -19.67 -18.55 18.47
C GLY A 27 -19.76 -17.59 17.29
N CYS A 28 -20.93 -16.98 17.08
CA CYS A 28 -21.13 -15.97 16.02
C CYS A 28 -20.25 -14.72 16.23
N VAL A 29 -20.17 -14.20 17.46
CA VAL A 29 -19.29 -13.06 17.79
C VAL A 29 -17.81 -13.43 17.64
N ARG A 30 -17.43 -14.65 18.02
CA ARG A 30 -16.06 -15.15 17.82
C ARG A 30 -15.71 -15.27 16.34
N ASP A 31 -16.58 -15.82 15.51
CA ASP A 31 -16.35 -15.96 14.08
C ASP A 31 -16.25 -14.59 13.38
N LEU A 32 -17.06 -13.61 13.81
CA LEU A 32 -16.97 -12.22 13.35
C LEU A 32 -15.67 -11.54 13.80
N ASN A 33 -15.23 -11.76 15.03
CA ASN A 33 -13.95 -11.24 15.53
C ASN A 33 -12.78 -11.85 14.77
N GLU A 34 -12.77 -13.16 14.54
CA GLU A 34 -11.72 -13.84 13.76
C GLU A 34 -11.71 -13.36 12.29
N ALA A 35 -12.88 -13.06 11.71
CA ALA A 35 -12.98 -12.48 10.37
C ALA A 35 -12.44 -11.04 10.32
N ALA A 36 -12.79 -10.22 11.31
CA ALA A 36 -12.30 -8.84 11.44
C ALA A 36 -10.77 -8.82 11.63
N GLU A 37 -10.22 -9.69 12.47
CA GLU A 37 -8.77 -9.82 12.65
C GLU A 37 -8.06 -10.26 11.37
N ARG A 38 -8.63 -11.20 10.60
CA ARG A 38 -8.07 -11.59 9.30
C ARG A 38 -8.06 -10.42 8.33
N GLN A 39 -9.14 -9.65 8.28
CA GLN A 39 -9.24 -8.47 7.43
C GLN A 39 -8.23 -7.39 7.84
N GLN A 40 -8.07 -7.15 9.14
CA GLN A 40 -7.08 -6.21 9.65
C GLN A 40 -5.65 -6.62 9.26
N ARG A 41 -5.29 -7.90 9.44
CA ARG A 41 -3.96 -8.41 9.03
C ARG A 41 -3.69 -8.26 7.53
N VAL A 42 -4.72 -8.44 6.69
CA VAL A 42 -4.59 -8.24 5.23
C VAL A 42 -4.39 -6.76 4.90
N PHE A 43 -5.15 -5.88 5.56
CA PHE A 43 -4.99 -4.44 5.41
C PHE A 43 -3.60 -3.98 5.85
N ASP A 44 -3.14 -4.37 7.04
CA ASP A 44 -1.81 -4.01 7.56
C ASP A 44 -0.70 -4.47 6.62
N ARG A 45 -0.84 -5.67 6.03
CA ARG A 45 0.11 -6.18 5.04
C ARG A 45 0.09 -5.37 3.75
N ALA A 46 -1.08 -4.91 3.29
CA ALA A 46 -1.19 -4.04 2.13
C ALA A 46 -0.53 -2.68 2.39
N VAL A 47 -0.77 -2.10 3.56
CA VAL A 47 -0.13 -0.84 4.01
C VAL A 47 1.39 -0.99 4.07
N ALA A 48 1.90 -2.08 4.64
CA ALA A 48 3.34 -2.35 4.68
C ALA A 48 3.97 -2.40 3.29
N ARG A 49 3.32 -3.07 2.32
CA ARG A 49 3.78 -3.13 0.94
C ARG A 49 3.79 -1.78 0.24
N GLU A 50 2.78 -0.95 0.47
CA GLU A 50 2.75 0.41 -0.10
C GLU A 50 3.84 1.30 0.51
N ARG A 51 4.12 1.17 1.82
CA ARG A 51 5.26 1.86 2.46
C ARG A 51 6.61 1.42 1.88
N GLU A 52 6.79 0.12 1.65
CA GLU A 52 7.98 -0.41 0.98
C GLU A 52 8.13 0.12 -0.45
N ALA A 53 7.02 0.22 -1.18
CA ALA A 53 6.99 0.77 -2.54
C ALA A 53 7.34 2.27 -2.56
N ILE A 54 6.82 3.06 -1.61
CA ILE A 54 7.19 4.47 -1.43
C ILE A 54 8.71 4.57 -1.22
N ALA A 55 9.25 3.85 -0.25
CA ALA A 55 10.67 3.89 0.05
C ALA A 55 11.54 3.45 -1.14
N ALA A 56 11.07 2.48 -1.94
CA ALA A 56 11.76 2.06 -3.16
C ALA A 56 11.77 3.15 -4.24
N HIS A 57 10.64 3.82 -4.45
CA HIS A 57 10.53 4.94 -5.38
C HIS A 57 11.39 6.14 -4.97
N GLU A 58 11.51 6.42 -3.68
CA GLU A 58 12.36 7.50 -3.19
C GLU A 58 13.84 7.21 -3.37
N ARG A 59 14.27 5.98 -3.02
CA ARG A 59 15.64 5.55 -3.31
C ARG A 59 15.94 5.60 -4.81
N ALA A 60 14.98 5.21 -5.65
CA ALA A 60 15.12 5.31 -7.10
C ALA A 60 15.25 6.77 -7.56
N ALA A 61 14.46 7.70 -7.00
CA ALA A 61 14.57 9.12 -7.29
C ALA A 61 15.96 9.65 -6.95
N THR A 62 16.45 9.40 -5.73
CA THR A 62 17.81 9.80 -5.30
C THR A 62 18.90 9.23 -6.21
N PHE A 63 18.77 7.95 -6.61
CA PHE A 63 19.73 7.32 -7.51
C PHE A 63 19.75 7.98 -8.90
N HIS A 64 18.58 8.24 -9.47
CA HIS A 64 18.46 8.90 -10.77
C HIS A 64 18.94 10.35 -10.73
N ASP A 65 18.67 11.10 -9.66
CA ASP A 65 19.24 12.45 -9.49
C ASP A 65 20.76 12.42 -9.48
N ALA A 66 21.36 11.58 -8.63
CA ALA A 66 22.80 11.50 -8.49
C ALA A 66 23.47 11.08 -9.81
N THR A 67 22.87 10.13 -10.53
CA THR A 67 23.34 9.70 -11.86
C THR A 67 23.22 10.84 -12.87
N GLY A 68 22.11 11.57 -12.85
CA GLY A 68 21.88 12.74 -13.71
C GLY A 68 22.88 13.87 -13.45
N GLU A 69 23.23 14.13 -12.19
CA GLU A 69 24.24 15.12 -11.81
C GLU A 69 25.64 14.74 -12.30
N VAL A 70 26.04 13.47 -12.11
CA VAL A 70 27.33 12.97 -12.60
C VAL A 70 27.42 13.10 -14.13
N LEU A 71 26.37 12.73 -14.85
CA LEU A 71 26.33 12.85 -16.31
C LEU A 71 26.34 14.31 -16.79
N ALA A 72 25.63 15.20 -16.10
CA ALA A 72 25.63 16.61 -16.41
C ALA A 72 27.02 17.23 -16.21
N GLN A 73 27.69 16.88 -15.10
CA GLN A 73 29.04 17.34 -14.82
C GLN A 73 30.06 16.79 -15.82
N ALA A 74 29.95 15.50 -16.17
CA ALA A 74 30.81 14.87 -17.17
C ALA A 74 30.65 15.53 -18.57
N ALA A 75 29.42 15.91 -18.94
CA ALA A 75 29.16 16.58 -20.21
C ALA A 75 29.89 17.93 -20.33
N LEU A 76 30.06 18.66 -19.22
CA LEU A 76 30.77 19.94 -19.19
C LEU A 76 32.29 19.79 -19.41
N GLY A 77 32.87 18.67 -19.00
CA GLY A 77 34.30 18.38 -19.14
C GLY A 77 34.69 17.65 -20.42
N GLU A 78 33.71 17.19 -21.21
CA GLU A 78 33.95 16.43 -22.45
C GLU A 78 34.24 17.37 -23.62
N LEU A 79 35.38 17.15 -24.30
CA LEU A 79 35.85 17.98 -25.41
C LEU A 79 35.18 17.61 -26.74
N ASN A 80 34.71 16.36 -26.88
CA ASN A 80 33.98 15.95 -28.06
C ASN A 80 32.51 16.42 -27.96
N PRO A 81 32.03 17.29 -28.87
CA PRO A 81 30.71 17.91 -28.77
C PRO A 81 29.57 16.90 -28.89
N GLU A 82 29.73 15.83 -29.67
CA GLU A 82 28.69 14.79 -29.83
C GLU A 82 28.55 13.96 -28.56
N ARG A 83 29.68 13.60 -27.94
CA ARG A 83 29.70 12.86 -26.67
C ARG A 83 29.14 13.71 -25.54
N SER A 84 29.55 14.98 -25.45
CA SER A 84 29.01 15.94 -24.50
C SER A 84 27.48 16.06 -24.62
N ALA A 85 26.97 16.29 -25.84
CA ALA A 85 25.52 16.35 -26.08
C ALA A 85 24.81 15.03 -25.73
N GLY A 86 25.44 13.88 -25.99
CA GLY A 86 24.92 12.56 -25.62
C GLY A 86 24.83 12.36 -24.10
N MET A 87 25.82 12.83 -23.34
CA MET A 87 25.79 12.82 -21.87
C MET A 87 24.71 13.76 -21.33
N ALA A 88 24.61 14.99 -21.87
CA ALA A 88 23.60 15.96 -21.46
C ALA A 88 22.17 15.46 -21.68
N ARG A 89 21.89 14.81 -22.82
CA ARG A 89 20.59 14.17 -23.07
C ARG A 89 20.27 13.06 -22.07
N ARG A 90 21.26 12.23 -21.73
CA ARG A 90 21.09 11.18 -20.72
C ARG A 90 20.85 11.76 -19.34
N ALA A 91 21.60 12.79 -18.94
CA ALA A 91 21.37 13.50 -17.68
C ALA A 91 19.93 14.04 -17.58
N ALA A 92 19.41 14.63 -18.65
CA ALA A 92 18.02 15.08 -18.71
C ALA A 92 17.02 13.92 -18.60
N ASN A 93 17.32 12.76 -19.20
CA ASN A 93 16.49 11.56 -19.06
C ASN A 93 16.49 11.04 -17.63
N GLU A 94 17.64 10.97 -16.96
CA GLU A 94 17.74 10.56 -15.56
C GLU A 94 16.90 11.47 -14.65
N ARG A 95 16.94 12.80 -14.84
CA ARG A 95 16.08 13.73 -14.09
C ARG A 95 14.59 13.43 -14.27
N ARG A 96 14.15 13.13 -15.50
CA ARG A 96 12.75 12.73 -15.77
C ARG A 96 12.37 11.43 -15.07
N LEU A 97 13.28 10.47 -14.99
CA LEU A 97 13.08 9.22 -14.26
C LEU A 97 12.97 9.48 -12.75
N ALA A 98 13.81 10.36 -12.20
CA ALA A 98 13.72 10.79 -10.81
C ALA A 98 12.36 11.43 -10.50
N ASP A 99 11.89 12.36 -11.34
CA ASP A 99 10.57 12.99 -11.21
C ASP A 99 9.44 11.97 -11.28
N THR A 100 9.52 11.02 -12.22
CA THR A 100 8.54 9.94 -12.34
C THR A 100 8.50 9.10 -11.06
N ALA A 101 9.66 8.76 -10.49
CA ALA A 101 9.74 7.98 -9.26
C ALA A 101 9.14 8.75 -8.07
N ARG A 102 9.43 10.06 -7.92
CA ARG A 102 8.81 10.92 -6.90
C ARG A 102 7.29 10.96 -7.04
N GLU A 103 6.79 11.08 -8.27
CA GLU A 103 5.34 11.12 -8.52
C GLU A 103 4.66 9.79 -8.16
N ARG A 104 5.32 8.66 -8.43
CA ARG A 104 4.84 7.34 -7.98
C ARG A 104 4.77 7.26 -6.45
N ALA A 105 5.80 7.75 -5.75
CA ALA A 105 5.82 7.80 -4.30
C ALA A 105 4.69 8.70 -3.74
N ARG A 106 4.46 9.88 -4.32
CA ARG A 106 3.35 10.78 -3.97
C ARG A 106 1.99 10.14 -4.19
N THR A 107 1.80 9.48 -5.33
CA THR A 107 0.55 8.77 -5.63
C THR A 107 0.29 7.65 -4.60
N ALA A 108 1.32 6.89 -4.22
CA ALA A 108 1.19 5.86 -3.19
C ALA A 108 0.85 6.45 -1.82
N ARG A 109 1.48 7.55 -1.42
CA ARG A 109 1.11 8.31 -0.20
C ARG A 109 -0.34 8.77 -0.22
N ALA A 110 -0.80 9.31 -1.35
CA ALA A 110 -2.19 9.77 -1.51
C ALA A 110 -3.20 8.61 -1.37
N ARG A 111 -2.88 7.42 -1.90
CA ARG A 111 -3.71 6.22 -1.69
C ARG A 111 -3.78 5.83 -0.22
N LEU A 112 -2.66 5.83 0.49
CA LEU A 112 -2.65 5.53 1.93
C LEU A 112 -3.43 6.59 2.74
N ALA A 113 -3.29 7.86 2.40
CA ALA A 113 -4.04 8.94 3.04
C ALA A 113 -5.56 8.83 2.81
N ALA A 114 -5.99 8.41 1.62
CA ALA A 114 -7.40 8.16 1.32
C ALA A 114 -8.02 7.04 2.18
N GLU A 115 -7.20 6.08 2.61
CA GLU A 115 -7.58 5.01 3.55
C GLU A 115 -7.40 5.42 5.03
N GLY A 116 -7.08 6.69 5.30
CA GLY A 116 -6.87 7.22 6.65
C GLY A 116 -5.53 6.84 7.29
N VAL A 117 -4.58 6.33 6.52
CA VAL A 117 -3.24 5.95 6.99
C VAL A 117 -2.27 7.11 6.80
N THR A 118 -1.74 7.63 7.90
CA THR A 118 -0.68 8.64 7.86
C THR A 118 0.66 7.99 7.48
N VAL A 119 1.35 8.61 6.52
CA VAL A 119 2.71 8.27 6.12
C VAL A 119 3.54 9.51 6.42
N GLU A 120 4.50 9.41 7.34
CA GLU A 120 5.43 10.51 7.60
C GLU A 120 6.22 10.80 6.31
N GLU A 121 6.39 12.09 5.98
CA GLU A 121 7.10 12.55 4.80
C GLU A 121 8.61 12.45 4.95
#